data_AF-A0A940HB04-F1
#
_entry.id   AF-A0A940HB04-F1
#
_cell.length_a   1.000
_cell.length_b   1.000
_cell.length_c   1.000
_cell.angle_alpha   90.00
_cell.angle_beta   90.00
_cell.angle_gamma   90.00
#
_symmetry.space_group_name_H-M   'P 1'
#
loop_
_entity.id
_entity.type
_entity.pdbx_description
1 polymer ?
#
loop_
_entity_poly.entity_id
_entity_poly.type
_entity_poly.pdbx_seq_one_letter_code
_entity_poly.pdbx_strand_id
1 'polypeptide(L)' 'MARETSPREPLGVGGIATAEEGLVMLDGPDGVAVAMTPEAAESTGRSLIAAAEEAANQRGAEAHPS' A
#
# COMPACT_ATOMS: atom_id res chain seq x y z
N MET A 1 -11.35 -0.42 -28.02
CA MET A 1 -10.02 -0.36 -27.38
C MET A 1 -10.13 0.65 -26.25
N ALA A 2 -10.51 0.20 -25.04
CA ALA A 2 -10.58 1.09 -23.87
C ALA A 2 -9.15 1.46 -23.48
N ARG A 3 -8.91 2.76 -23.32
CA ARG A 3 -7.58 3.31 -23.06
C ARG A 3 -7.17 2.87 -21.66
N GLU A 4 -6.09 2.10 -21.58
CA GLU A 4 -5.47 1.67 -20.33
C GLU A 4 -5.26 2.90 -19.43
N THR A 5 -5.86 2.85 -18.25
CA THR A 5 -5.72 3.85 -17.20
C THR A 5 -4.24 4.03 -16.91
N SER A 6 -3.72 5.23 -17.18
CA SER A 6 -2.30 5.53 -17.00
C SER A 6 -1.91 5.46 -15.52
N PRO A 7 -0.90 4.66 -15.10
CA PRO A 7 -0.48 4.62 -13.71
C PRO A 7 0.77 5.47 -13.55
N ARG A 8 0.69 6.78 -13.24
CA ARG A 8 1.92 7.60 -13.21
C ARG A 8 2.07 8.66 -12.12
N GLU A 9 1.32 8.60 -11.02
CA GLU A 9 1.68 9.35 -9.82
C GLU A 9 1.56 8.46 -8.58
N PRO A 10 2.55 8.46 -7.65
CA PRO A 10 2.42 7.78 -6.37
C PRO A 10 1.22 8.34 -5.60
N LEU A 11 0.37 7.46 -5.09
CA LEU A 11 -0.75 7.86 -4.24
C LEU A 11 -0.20 8.40 -2.91
N GLY A 12 -0.66 9.59 -2.51
CA GLY A 12 -0.28 10.25 -1.25
C GLY A 12 -1.17 9.88 -0.06
N VAL A 13 -2.19 9.04 -0.28
CA VAL A 13 -3.14 8.59 0.75
C VAL A 13 -3.08 7.07 0.87
N GLY A 14 -3.20 6.57 2.10
CA GLY A 14 -3.23 5.13 2.39
C GLY A 14 -4.58 4.49 2.06
N GLY A 15 -4.58 3.16 1.97
CA GLY A 15 -5.83 2.37 1.97
C GLY A 15 -6.46 2.26 3.37
N ILE A 16 -7.71 1.80 3.42
CA ILE A 16 -8.46 1.58 4.67
C ILE A 16 -8.66 0.08 4.86
N ALA A 17 -8.38 -0.42 6.07
CA ALA A 17 -8.64 -1.80 6.45
C ALA A 17 -9.88 -1.90 7.36
N THR A 18 -10.85 -2.74 7.02
CA THR A 18 -12.04 -3.06 7.84
C THR A 18 -12.14 -4.57 8.10
N ALA A 19 -12.79 -4.94 9.21
CA ALA A 19 -13.03 -6.33 9.56
C ALA A 19 -14.49 -6.69 9.27
N GLU A 20 -14.71 -7.71 8.44
CA GLU A 20 -16.04 -8.12 7.97
C GLU A 20 -16.10 -9.66 7.87
N GLU A 21 -17.08 -10.27 8.56
CA GLU A 21 -17.35 -11.72 8.49
C GLU A 21 -16.11 -12.63 8.70
N GLY A 22 -15.20 -12.24 9.60
CA GLY A 22 -13.98 -12.99 9.90
C GLY A 22 -12.85 -12.80 8.88
N LEU A 23 -13.02 -11.90 7.91
CA LEU A 23 -12.02 -11.47 6.96
C LEU A 23 -11.64 -10.01 7.22
N VAL A 24 -10.53 -9.60 6.60
CA VAL A 24 -10.10 -8.21 6.54
C VAL A 24 -10.22 -7.73 5.10
N MET A 25 -10.97 -6.65 4.90
CA MET A 25 -11.06 -5.95 3.63
C MET A 25 -10.04 -4.82 3.62
N LEU A 26 -9.18 -4.76 2.62
CA LEU A 26 -8.26 -3.64 2.38
C LEU A 26 -8.70 -2.89 1.12
N ASP A 27 -9.25 -1.69 1.30
CA ASP A 27 -9.69 -0.82 0.23
C ASP A 27 -8.60 0.18 -0.13
N GLY A 28 -8.12 0.11 -1.37
CA GLY A 28 -7.22 1.12 -1.94
C GLY A 28 -7.96 2.43 -2.26
N PRO A 29 -7.24 3.56 -2.38
CA PRO A 29 -7.82 4.87 -2.68
C PRO A 29 -8.65 4.91 -3.97
N ASP A 30 -8.32 4.03 -4.92
CA ASP A 30 -8.98 3.90 -6.22
C ASP A 30 -10.05 2.79 -6.25
N GLY A 31 -10.46 2.27 -5.08
CA GLY A 31 -11.51 1.25 -4.97
C GLY A 31 -11.06 -0.18 -5.27
N VAL A 32 -9.75 -0.45 -5.24
CA VAL A 32 -9.22 -1.83 -5.31
C VAL A 32 -9.36 -2.46 -3.91
N ALA A 33 -10.31 -3.39 -3.76
CA ALA A 33 -10.54 -4.11 -2.52
C ALA A 33 -9.86 -5.49 -2.56
N VAL A 34 -9.13 -5.85 -1.51
CA VAL A 34 -8.58 -7.20 -1.30
C VAL A 34 -9.12 -7.77 0.00
N ALA A 35 -9.68 -8.98 -0.06
CA ALA A 35 -10.08 -9.74 1.13
C ALA A 35 -8.92 -10.63 1.59
N MET A 36 -8.60 -10.58 2.89
CA MET A 36 -7.52 -11.33 3.52
C MET A 36 -8.02 -12.07 4.75
N THR A 37 -7.38 -13.19 5.10
CA THR A 37 -7.53 -13.73 6.46
C THR A 37 -6.88 -12.78 7.47
N PRO A 38 -7.24 -12.86 8.77
CA PRO A 38 -6.62 -12.03 9.80
C PRO A 38 -5.08 -12.13 9.82
N GLU A 39 -4.53 -13.33 9.67
CA GLU A 39 -3.08 -13.58 9.71
C GLU A 39 -2.37 -13.00 8.47
N ALA A 40 -3.01 -13.11 7.30
CA ALA A 40 -2.51 -12.54 6.06
C ALA A 40 -2.49 -11.01 6.11
N ALA A 41 -3.54 -10.40 6.66
CA ALA A 41 -3.62 -8.95 6.85
C ALA A 41 -2.54 -8.46 7.84
N GLU A 42 -2.34 -9.16 8.95
CA GLU A 42 -1.33 -8.83 9.94
C GLU A 42 0.09 -8.89 9.36
N SER A 43 0.40 -9.96 8.61
CA SER A 43 1.68 -10.10 7.90
C SER A 43 1.89 -9.00 6.85
N THR A 44 0.82 -8.64 6.13
CA THR A 44 0.85 -7.57 5.12
C THR A 44 1.12 -6.22 5.77
N GLY A 45 0.41 -5.88 6.85
CA GLY A 45 0.62 -4.63 7.59
C GLY A 45 2.06 -4.46 8.07
N ARG A 46 2.65 -5.51 8.65
CA ARG A 46 4.07 -5.51 9.04
C ARG A 46 5.01 -5.26 7.85
N SER A 47 4.77 -5.94 6.75
CA SER A 47 5.59 -5.82 5.54
C SER A 47 5.50 -4.42 4.93
N LEU A 48 4.30 -3.82 4.95
CA LEU A 48 4.07 -2.45 4.47
C LEU A 48 4.80 -1.41 5.33
N ILE A 49 4.78 -1.56 6.67
CA ILE A 49 5.51 -0.66 7.58
C ILE A 49 7.02 -0.74 7.31
N ALA A 50 7.58 -1.96 7.24
CA ALA A 50 9.00 -2.15 6.96
C ALA A 50 9.40 -1.57 5.59
N ALA A 51 8.57 -1.76 4.57
CA ALA A 51 8.81 -1.19 3.24
C ALA A 51 8.73 0.35 3.24
N ALA A 52 7.83 0.95 4.03
CA ALA A 52 7.71 2.39 4.16
C ALA A 52 8.95 3.01 4.83
N GLU A 53 9.48 2.38 5.88
CA GLU A 53 10.73 2.80 6.54
C GLU A 53 11.92 2.74 5.57
N GLU A 54 12.06 1.63 4.84
CA GLU A 54 13.10 1.46 3.84
C GLU A 54 13.01 2.52 2.73
N ALA A 55 11.80 2.77 2.20
CA ALA A 55 11.59 3.81 1.20
C ALA A 55 11.91 5.22 1.71
N ALA A 56 11.62 5.53 2.99
CA ALA A 56 11.98 6.80 3.60
C ALA A 56 13.50 6.97 3.69
N ASN A 57 14.23 5.90 4.05
CA ASN A 57 15.70 5.91 4.09
C ASN A 57 16.32 6.12 2.71
N GLN A 58 15.76 5.49 1.68
CA GLN A 58 16.21 5.66 0.29
C GLN A 58 16.09 7.11 -0.19
N ARG A 59 14.97 7.78 0.10
CA ARG A 59 14.79 9.22 -0.23
C ARG A 59 15.80 10.12 0.48
N GLY A 60 16.23 9.76 1.69
CA GLY A 60 17.26 10.48 2.43
C GLY A 60 18.66 10.29 1.86
N ALA A 61 18.94 9.11 1.27
CA ALA A 61 20.25 8.78 0.70
C ALA A 61 20.50 9.41 -0.68
N GLU A 62 19.46 9.61 -1.50
CA GLU A 62 19.56 10.28 -2.81
C GLU A 62 19.84 11.79 -2.73
N ALA A 63 19.62 12.44 -1.58
CA ALA A 63 19.73 13.89 -1.42
C ALA A 63 21.16 14.43 -1.23
N HIS A 64 22.20 13.63 -1.51
CA HIS A 64 23.61 14.05 -1.42
C HIS A 64 24.28 14.11 -2.81
N PRO A 65 24.08 15.18 -3.60
CA PRO A 65 24.96 15.46 -4.74
C PRO A 65 26.32 15.94 -4.20
N SER A 66 27.39 15.34 -4.71
CA SER A 66 28.79 15.75 -4.46
C SER A 66 29.12 17.12 -5.06
#